data_AF-A0AA39WFC9-F1
#
_entry.id   AF-A0AA39WFC9-F1
#
_cell.length_a   1.000
_cell.length_b   1.000
_cell.length_c   1.000
_cell.angle_alpha   90.00
_cell.angle_beta   90.00
_cell.angle_gamma   90.00
#
_symmetry.space_group_name_H-M   'P 1'
#
loop_
_entity.id
_entity.type
_entity.pdbx_description
1 polymer ?
#
loop_
_entity_poly.entity_id
_entity_poly.type
_entity_poly.pdbx_seq_one_letter_code
_entity_poly.pdbx_strand_id
1 'polypeptide(L)'
;MIPGQESEGIGSVRYWLRYEALPGHIDRDQRMWAYSYRSSNDKQWLDAYAFEEMEFLPDDFEVMGLATSTLRTSFFVQSLFCVRMVLDGEGKAVGRDMLHGDKVTKRVGGKVEVEEELKSEEERVLALQRWFGDWAG
;
A
#
# COMPACT_ATOMS: atom_id res chain seq x y z
N MET A 1 -7.71 12.09 15.09
CA MET A 1 -7.68 10.61 15.05
C MET A 1 -7.98 10.06 16.43
N ILE A 2 -8.55 8.87 16.58
CA ILE A 2 -8.87 8.28 17.90
C ILE A 2 -7.90 7.14 18.20
N PRO A 3 -7.11 7.19 19.30
CA PRO A 3 -6.23 6.09 19.68
C PRO A 3 -7.00 4.81 19.98
N GLY A 4 -6.49 3.68 19.50
CA GLY A 4 -7.11 2.38 19.65
C GLY A 4 -8.25 2.11 18.66
N GLN A 5 -8.55 3.03 17.75
CA GLN A 5 -9.63 2.88 16.78
C GLN A 5 -9.33 1.75 15.79
N GLU A 6 -10.24 0.78 15.71
CA GLU A 6 -10.29 -0.18 14.61
C GLU A 6 -11.26 0.32 13.53
N SER A 7 -10.92 0.09 12.26
CA SER A 7 -11.80 0.38 11.13
C SER A 7 -11.79 -0.72 10.07
N GLU A 8 -12.84 -0.75 9.26
CA GLU A 8 -13.01 -1.74 8.20
C GLU A 8 -12.36 -1.27 6.90
N GLY A 9 -11.65 -2.19 6.23
CA GLY A 9 -11.12 -2.00 4.89
C GLY A 9 -11.92 -2.78 3.85
N ILE A 10 -11.29 -2.99 2.69
CA ILE A 10 -11.88 -3.77 1.61
C ILE A 10 -11.92 -5.25 2.01
N GLY A 11 -13.11 -5.86 1.94
CA GLY A 11 -13.33 -7.26 2.29
C GLY A 11 -13.09 -7.51 3.79
N SER A 12 -12.23 -8.48 4.11
CA SER A 12 -11.91 -8.86 5.49
C SER A 12 -10.80 -8.02 6.11
N VAL A 13 -10.23 -7.06 5.38
CA VAL A 13 -9.15 -6.21 5.91
C VAL A 13 -9.68 -5.38 7.07
N ARG A 14 -8.89 -5.28 8.12
CA ARG A 14 -9.12 -4.40 9.26
C ARG A 14 -7.88 -3.54 9.48
N TYR A 15 -8.11 -2.33 9.94
CA TYR A 15 -7.08 -1.36 10.27
C TYR A 15 -7.14 -1.03 11.75
N TRP A 16 -5.99 -0.69 12.33
CA TRP A 16 -5.88 -0.29 13.72
C TRP A 16 -4.91 0.87 13.84
N LEU A 17 -5.32 1.89 14.58
CA LEU A 17 -4.54 3.08 14.81
C LEU A 17 -4.23 3.22 16.30
N ARG A 18 -2.94 3.29 16.65
CA ARG A 18 -2.47 3.45 18.04
C ARG A 18 -1.68 4.74 18.18
N TYR A 19 -1.72 5.37 19.34
CA TYR A 19 -0.89 6.54 19.66
C TYR A 19 0.10 6.17 20.77
N GLU A 20 1.30 5.78 20.36
CA GLU A 20 2.26 5.09 21.23
C GLU A 20 3.71 5.51 20.95
N ALA A 21 4.59 5.20 21.91
CA ALA A 21 6.02 5.35 21.70
C ALA A 21 6.52 4.19 20.83
N LEU A 22 7.27 4.51 19.77
CA LEU A 22 7.76 3.49 18.84
C LEU A 22 9.00 2.78 19.38
N PRO A 23 9.26 1.53 18.92
CA PRO A 23 10.54 0.87 19.14
C PRO A 23 11.69 1.75 18.61
N GLY A 24 12.67 2.06 19.46
CA GLY A 24 13.82 2.88 19.10
C GLY A 24 13.74 4.35 19.51
N HIS A 25 12.58 4.85 19.95
CA HIS A 25 12.50 6.16 20.59
C HIS A 25 13.37 6.19 21.86
N ILE A 26 14.29 7.17 21.91
CA ILE A 26 15.10 7.45 23.10
C ILE A 26 14.23 8.12 24.15
N ASP A 27 13.49 9.15 23.75
CA ASP A 27 12.47 9.79 24.58
C ASP A 27 11.20 8.92 24.58
N ARG A 28 10.84 8.38 25.74
CA ARG A 28 9.66 7.51 25.88
C ARG A 28 8.36 8.29 25.99
N ASP A 29 8.43 9.61 26.20
CA ASP A 29 7.27 10.48 26.19
C ASP A 29 6.89 10.89 24.75
N GLN A 30 7.83 10.79 23.80
CA GLN A 30 7.56 10.97 22.38
C GLN A 30 6.64 9.85 21.85
N ARG A 31 5.49 10.26 21.30
CA ARG A 31 4.48 9.36 20.72
C ARG A 31 4.25 9.68 19.25
N MET A 32 3.90 8.65 18.49
CA MET A 32 3.50 8.76 17.09
C MET A 32 2.24 7.94 16.85
N TRP A 33 1.55 8.23 15.76
CA TRP A 33 0.46 7.40 15.27
C TRP A 33 1.05 6.17 14.58
N ALA A 34 0.84 4.98 15.13
CA ALA A 34 1.20 3.71 14.53
C ALA A 34 -0.02 3.12 13.81
N TYR A 35 0.09 2.95 12.49
CA TYR A 35 -0.94 2.37 11.64
C TYR A 35 -0.60 0.92 11.31
N SER A 36 -1.54 0.03 11.64
CA SER A 36 -1.42 -1.40 11.38
C SER A 36 -2.62 -1.92 10.60
N TYR A 37 -2.44 -3.06 9.93
CA TYR A 37 -3.52 -3.77 9.27
C TYR A 37 -3.44 -5.27 9.55
N ARG A 38 -4.56 -5.95 9.41
CA ARG A 38 -4.64 -7.41 9.29
C ARG A 38 -5.54 -7.78 8.13
N SER A 39 -5.20 -8.83 7.41
CA SER A 39 -5.97 -9.25 6.24
C SER A 39 -7.30 -9.93 6.59
N SER A 40 -7.42 -10.47 7.80
CA SER A 40 -8.60 -11.16 8.32
C SER A 40 -8.49 -11.31 9.84
N ASN A 41 -9.59 -11.65 10.51
CA ASN A 41 -9.66 -11.72 11.98
C ASN A 41 -8.75 -12.79 12.61
N ASP A 42 -8.39 -13.82 11.85
CA ASP A 42 -7.49 -14.90 12.25
C ASP A 42 -5.99 -14.57 12.09
N LYS A 43 -5.66 -13.42 11.48
CA LYS A 43 -4.27 -13.01 11.24
C LYS A 43 -3.81 -11.99 12.27
N GLN A 44 -2.52 -12.04 12.56
CA GLN A 44 -1.86 -11.06 13.40
C GLN A 44 -1.91 -9.66 12.75
N TRP A 45 -1.89 -8.64 13.59
CA TRP A 45 -1.66 -7.27 13.14
C TRP A 45 -0.23 -7.13 12.61
N LEU A 46 -0.10 -6.46 11.46
CA LEU A 46 1.16 -6.05 10.88
C LEU A 46 1.23 -4.54 10.89
N ASP A 47 2.31 -4.00 11.44
CA ASP A 47 2.58 -2.56 11.38
C ASP A 47 2.94 -2.19 9.95
N ALA A 48 2.23 -1.20 9.41
CA ALA A 48 2.49 -0.68 8.07
C ALA A 48 3.47 0.48 8.13
N TYR A 49 3.12 1.54 8.85
CA TYR A 49 3.98 2.70 9.06
C TYR A 49 3.51 3.51 10.27
N ALA A 50 4.35 4.44 10.71
CA ALA A 50 4.01 5.44 11.71
C ALA A 50 4.16 6.85 11.16
N PHE A 51 3.40 7.79 11.70
CA PHE A 51 3.41 9.18 11.26
C PHE A 51 3.09 10.14 12.41
N GLU A 52 3.44 11.40 12.20
CA GLU A 52 3.11 12.52 13.08
C GLU A 52 2.09 13.46 12.40
N GLU A 53 1.59 14.44 13.16
CA GLU A 53 0.63 15.43 12.66
C GLU A 53 1.31 16.70 12.13
N MET A 54 2.63 16.65 11.87
CA MET A 54 3.37 17.75 11.27
C MET A 54 2.84 18.04 9.86
N GLU A 55 2.78 19.32 9.51
CA GLU A 55 2.46 19.75 8.15
C GLU A 55 3.62 19.44 7.20
N PHE A 56 3.30 18.88 6.04
CA PHE A 56 4.25 18.67 4.94
C PHE A 56 3.89 19.58 3.77
N LEU A 57 4.89 20.27 3.24
CA LEU A 57 4.81 21.11 2.05
C LEU A 57 5.24 20.33 0.80
N PRO A 58 4.94 20.80 -0.41
CA PRO A 58 5.37 20.15 -1.65
C PRO A 58 6.89 19.86 -1.70
N ASP A 59 7.72 20.80 -1.24
CA ASP A 59 9.18 20.66 -1.22
C ASP A 59 9.65 19.51 -0.31
N ASP A 60 8.93 19.23 0.79
CA ASP A 60 9.23 18.09 1.66
C ASP A 60 9.03 16.76 0.91
N PHE A 61 7.96 16.68 0.11
CA PHE A 61 7.69 15.51 -0.72
C PHE A 61 8.71 15.33 -1.85
N GLU A 62 9.28 16.42 -2.40
CA GLU A 62 10.37 16.32 -3.37
C GLU A 62 11.61 15.67 -2.75
N VAL A 63 11.98 16.09 -1.53
CA VAL A 63 13.13 15.51 -0.80
C VAL A 63 12.86 14.06 -0.42
N MET A 64 11.66 13.74 0.08
CA MET A 64 11.28 12.38 0.43
C MET A 64 11.24 11.45 -0.80
N GLY A 65 10.71 11.96 -1.92
CA GLY A 65 10.63 11.25 -3.19
C GLY A 65 11.99 10.92 -3.78
N LEU A 66 13.00 11.78 -3.58
CA LEU A 66 14.34 11.53 -4.08
C LEU A 66 14.89 10.19 -3.56
N ALA A 67 14.73 9.91 -2.26
CA ALA A 67 15.22 8.69 -1.65
C ALA A 67 14.51 7.44 -2.21
N THR A 68 13.17 7.48 -2.31
CA THR A 68 12.38 6.36 -2.79
C THR A 68 12.60 6.09 -4.29
N SER A 69 12.90 7.12 -5.08
CA SER A 69 13.12 7.02 -6.53
C SER A 69 14.57 6.79 -6.96
N THR A 70 15.58 7.03 -6.11
CA THR A 70 16.99 6.98 -6.54
C THR A 70 17.90 6.09 -5.69
N LEU A 71 17.57 5.81 -4.43
CA LEU A 71 18.42 4.94 -3.62
C LEU A 71 18.37 3.52 -4.17
N ARG A 72 19.55 2.94 -4.47
CA ARG A 72 19.63 1.57 -5.01
C ARG A 72 19.06 0.52 -4.07
N THR A 73 18.93 0.80 -2.78
CA THR A 73 18.33 -0.07 -1.76
C THR A 73 16.81 0.12 -1.65
N SER A 74 16.22 1.09 -2.35
CA SER A 74 14.78 1.31 -2.36
C SER A 74 14.08 0.19 -3.11
N PHE A 75 13.03 -0.36 -2.51
CA PHE A 75 12.13 -1.32 -3.14
C PHE A 75 11.61 -0.81 -4.49
N PHE A 76 11.24 0.47 -4.57
CA PHE A 76 10.65 1.07 -5.76
C PHE A 76 11.66 1.29 -6.91
N VAL A 77 12.96 1.25 -6.61
CA VAL A 77 14.01 1.27 -7.64
C VAL A 77 14.31 -0.14 -8.16
N GLN A 78 14.13 -1.15 -7.32
CA GLN A 78 14.48 -2.53 -7.64
C GLN A 78 13.34 -3.35 -8.27
N SER A 79 12.09 -2.91 -8.09
CA SER A 79 10.90 -3.71 -8.43
C SER A 79 9.91 -2.94 -9.30
N LEU A 80 9.39 -3.61 -10.34
CA LEU A 80 8.18 -3.16 -11.03
C LEU A 80 6.99 -3.34 -10.08
N PHE A 81 6.31 -2.25 -9.74
CA PHE A 81 5.18 -2.27 -8.82
C PHE A 81 4.08 -1.32 -9.28
N CYS A 82 2.91 -1.86 -9.59
CA CYS A 82 1.73 -1.09 -9.97
C CYS A 82 0.53 -1.57 -9.15
N VAL A 83 -0.30 -0.63 -8.69
CA VAL A 83 -1.54 -0.91 -7.97
C VAL A 83 -2.64 -0.05 -8.54
N ARG A 84 -3.80 -0.67 -8.79
CA ARG A 84 -5.03 0.01 -9.20
C ARG A 84 -6.15 -0.43 -8.29
N MET A 85 -6.90 0.52 -7.74
CA MET A 85 -8.10 0.20 -6.97
C MET A 85 -9.24 -0.15 -7.92
N VAL A 86 -9.94 -1.25 -7.64
CA VAL A 86 -11.16 -1.63 -8.35
C VAL A 86 -12.32 -0.97 -7.62
N LEU A 87 -13.06 -0.11 -8.32
CA LEU A 87 -14.21 0.62 -7.79
C LEU A 87 -15.52 -0.03 -8.25
N ASP A 88 -16.57 0.06 -7.44
CA ASP A 88 -17.94 -0.26 -7.85
C ASP A 88 -18.60 0.91 -8.60
N GLY A 89 -19.88 0.75 -8.96
CA GLY A 89 -20.65 1.76 -9.68
C GLY A 89 -20.89 3.06 -8.90
N GLU A 90 -20.62 3.08 -7.60
CA GLU A 90 -20.73 4.25 -6.72
C GLU A 90 -19.35 4.89 -6.44
N GLY A 91 -18.28 4.37 -7.05
CA GLY A 91 -16.91 4.84 -6.84
C GLY A 91 -16.26 4.34 -5.56
N LYS A 92 -16.87 3.38 -4.85
CA LYS A 92 -16.30 2.80 -3.64
C LYS A 92 -15.32 1.69 -4.02
N ALA A 93 -14.17 1.66 -3.34
CA ALA A 93 -13.17 0.62 -3.57
C ALA A 93 -13.66 -0.74 -3.06
N VAL A 94 -13.76 -1.71 -3.96
CA VAL A 94 -14.21 -3.09 -3.71
C VAL A 94 -13.11 -4.13 -3.95
N GLY A 95 -11.96 -3.70 -4.48
CA GLY A 95 -10.86 -4.57 -4.80
C GLY A 95 -9.60 -3.82 -5.20
N ARG A 96 -8.60 -4.56 -5.69
CA ARG A 96 -7.38 -4.03 -6.31
C ARG A 96 -6.81 -4.99 -7.34
N ASP A 97 -6.23 -4.41 -8.38
CA ASP A 97 -5.30 -5.07 -9.28
C ASP A 97 -3.88 -4.68 -8.86
N MET A 98 -2.96 -5.62 -8.92
CA MET A 98 -1.56 -5.42 -8.56
C MET A 98 -0.66 -6.14 -9.55
N LEU A 99 0.34 -5.43 -10.08
CA LEU A 99 1.49 -6.03 -10.73
C LEU A 99 2.70 -5.83 -9.82
N HIS A 100 3.33 -6.92 -9.41
CA HIS A 100 4.55 -6.89 -8.61
C HIS A 100 5.58 -7.85 -9.22
N GLY A 101 6.68 -7.29 -9.73
CA GLY A 101 7.71 -8.06 -10.44
C GLY A 101 7.12 -8.73 -11.67
N ASP A 102 7.06 -10.05 -11.63
CA ASP A 102 6.54 -10.94 -12.67
C ASP A 102 5.09 -11.39 -12.42
N LYS A 103 4.41 -10.86 -11.41
CA LYS A 103 3.10 -11.40 -11.01
C LYS A 103 1.99 -10.37 -11.08
N VAL A 104 0.92 -10.69 -11.79
CA VAL A 104 -0.34 -9.94 -11.75
C VAL A 104 -1.33 -10.64 -10.83
N THR A 105 -2.00 -9.87 -9.98
CA THR A 105 -3.06 -10.36 -9.10
C THR A 105 -4.24 -9.40 -9.11
N LYS A 106 -5.44 -9.90 -9.40
CA LYS A 106 -6.70 -9.19 -9.18
C LYS A 106 -7.39 -9.74 -7.95
N ARG A 107 -7.75 -8.87 -7.02
CA ARG A 107 -8.57 -9.20 -5.85
C ARG A 107 -9.82 -8.35 -5.77
N VAL A 108 -10.98 -8.97 -5.63
CA VAL A 108 -12.28 -8.29 -5.42
C VAL A 108 -13.00 -8.96 -4.27
N GLY A 109 -13.58 -8.18 -3.36
CA GLY A 109 -14.27 -8.70 -2.17
C GLY A 109 -13.38 -9.57 -1.26
N GLY A 110 -12.06 -9.32 -1.27
CA GLY A 110 -11.07 -10.09 -0.51
C GLY A 110 -10.64 -11.43 -1.15
N LYS A 111 -11.22 -11.83 -2.27
CA LYS A 111 -10.88 -13.07 -2.99
C LYS A 111 -9.95 -12.78 -4.17
N VAL A 112 -9.05 -13.71 -4.47
CA VAL A 112 -8.24 -13.66 -5.69
C VAL A 112 -9.10 -14.14 -6.85
N GLU A 113 -9.30 -13.27 -7.85
CA GLU A 113 -10.02 -13.61 -9.08
C GLU A 113 -9.05 -13.99 -10.20
N VAL A 114 -7.90 -13.30 -10.26
CA VAL A 114 -6.86 -13.57 -11.25
C VAL A 114 -5.51 -13.62 -10.55
N GLU A 115 -4.70 -14.57 -10.96
CA GLU A 115 -3.30 -14.73 -10.58
C GLU A 115 -2.56 -15.22 -11.82
N GLU A 116 -1.65 -14.39 -12.34
CA GLU A 116 -0.91 -14.63 -13.58
C GLU A 116 0.57 -14.41 -13.31
N GLU A 117 1.41 -15.31 -13.82
CA GLU A 117 2.86 -15.24 -13.76
C GLU A 117 3.40 -14.93 -15.16
N LEU A 118 4.26 -13.92 -15.25
CA LEU A 118 4.79 -13.32 -16.47
C LEU A 118 6.26 -13.74 -16.63
N LYS A 119 6.57 -14.45 -17.69
CA LYS A 119 7.85 -15.15 -17.86
C LYS A 119 8.88 -14.38 -18.68
N SER A 120 8.50 -13.24 -19.25
CA SER A 120 9.39 -12.40 -20.07
C SER A 120 9.10 -10.91 -19.92
N GLU A 121 10.04 -10.08 -20.37
CA GLU A 121 9.85 -8.63 -20.45
C GLU A 121 8.66 -8.26 -21.33
N GLU A 122 8.51 -8.95 -22.47
CA GLU A 122 7.42 -8.72 -23.43
C GLU A 122 6.06 -8.99 -22.77
N GLU A 123 5.95 -10.07 -21.99
CA GLU A 123 4.74 -10.37 -21.23
C GLU A 123 4.45 -9.29 -20.17
N ARG A 124 5.49 -8.74 -19.52
CA ARG A 124 5.31 -7.63 -18.56
C ARG A 124 4.82 -6.35 -19.21
N VAL A 125 5.37 -5.97 -20.36
CA VAL A 125 4.91 -4.78 -21.10
C VAL A 125 3.46 -4.94 -21.57
N LEU A 126 3.10 -6.11 -22.09
CA LEU A 126 1.72 -6.40 -22.51
C LEU A 126 0.76 -6.41 -21.32
N ALA A 127 1.17 -6.97 -20.18
CA ALA A 127 0.39 -6.95 -18.96
C ALA A 127 0.19 -5.51 -18.44
N LEU A 128 1.23 -4.68 -18.43
CA LEU A 128 1.12 -3.27 -18.06
C LEU A 128 0.06 -2.55 -18.91
N GLN A 129 0.12 -2.70 -20.23
CA GLN A 129 -0.88 -2.07 -21.11
C GLN A 129 -2.29 -2.63 -20.86
N ARG A 130 -2.44 -3.95 -20.78
CA ARG A 130 -3.74 -4.61 -20.59
C ARG A 130 -4.40 -4.23 -19.26
N TRP A 131 -3.62 -4.15 -18.19
CA TRP A 131 -4.12 -3.98 -16.83
C TRP A 131 -4.12 -2.52 -16.36
N PHE A 132 -3.25 -1.66 -16.91
CA PHE A 132 -3.06 -0.29 -16.41
C PHE A 132 -3.02 0.78 -17.52
N GLY A 133 -3.20 0.41 -18.79
CA GLY A 133 -3.05 1.31 -19.93
C GLY A 133 -4.14 2.37 -20.09
N ASP A 134 -5.33 2.15 -19.53
CA ASP A 134 -6.48 3.06 -19.69
C ASP A 134 -6.43 4.31 -18.78
N TRP A 135 -5.30 4.58 -18.13
CA TRP A 135 -5.12 5.69 -17.19
C TRP A 135 -4.76 7.05 -17.83
N ALA A 136 -4.55 7.09 -19.16
CA ALA A 136 -4.16 8.30 -19.89
C ALA A 136 -5.35 9.08 -20.50
N GLY A 137 -6.54 8.97 -19.91
CA GLY A 137 -7.76 9.66 -20.35
C GLY A 137 -8.09 10.89 -19.51
#